data_AF-A0A834WSA9-F1
#
_entry.id   AF-A0A834WSA9-F1
#
_cell.length_a   1.000
_cell.length_b   1.000
_cell.length_c   1.000
_cell.angle_alpha   90.00
_cell.angle_beta   90.00
_cell.angle_gamma   90.00
#
_symmetry.space_group_name_H-M   'P 1'
#
loop_
_entity.id
_entity.type
_entity.pdbx_description
1 polymer ?
#
loop_
_entity_poly.entity_id
_entity_poly.type
_entity_poly.pdbx_seq_one_letter_code
_entity_poly.pdbx_strand_id
1 'polypeptide(L)'
;MLWIHGFRKVDVETDSQNAINLISHGVIPIHPYASLVSAIKELWARDWDIRFMHVHREANCVAESFAKLGHSCLEEGQNFMEPPEVVVTILHMMLMD
;
A
#
# COMPACT_ATOMS: atom_id res chain seq x y z
N MET A 1 -0.38 7.93 7.39
CA MET A 1 0.48 8.52 8.44
C MET A 1 1.66 9.33 7.90
N LEU A 2 2.27 8.98 6.76
CA LEU A 2 3.47 9.64 6.22
C LEU A 2 3.38 11.19 6.16
N TRP A 3 2.26 11.73 5.66
CA TRP A 3 2.03 13.18 5.63
C TRP A 3 2.21 13.86 7.00
N ILE A 4 1.62 13.28 8.05
CA ILE A 4 1.64 13.79 9.43
C ILE A 4 3.06 13.72 10.01
N HIS A 5 3.85 12.74 9.57
CA HIS A 5 5.26 12.59 9.95
C HIS A 5 6.22 13.46 9.12
N GLY A 6 5.70 14.35 8.27
CA GLY A 6 6.51 15.34 7.54
C GLY A 6 7.08 14.86 6.21
N PHE A 7 6.79 13.64 5.75
CA PHE A 7 7.23 13.17 4.44
C PHE A 7 6.51 13.94 3.32
N ARG A 8 7.27 14.33 2.29
CA ARG A 8 6.77 15.14 1.16
C ARG A 8 7.13 14.60 -0.22
N LYS A 9 7.97 13.57 -0.30
CA LYS A 9 8.27 12.84 -1.53
C LYS A 9 8.08 11.36 -1.23
N VAL A 10 7.12 10.74 -1.88
CA VAL A 10 6.73 9.36 -1.61
C VAL A 10 6.54 8.61 -2.92
N ASP A 11 7.29 7.54 -3.08
CA ASP A 11 7.05 6.57 -4.14
C ASP A 11 6.19 5.45 -3.56
N VAL A 12 5.05 5.18 -4.18
CA VAL A 12 4.06 4.18 -3.76
C VAL A 12 4.09 3.03 -4.76
N GLU A 13 4.61 1.89 -4.33
CA GLU A 13 4.69 0.68 -5.14
C GLU A 13 3.48 -0.23 -4.87
N THR A 14 2.92 -0.80 -5.94
CA THR A 14 1.85 -1.79 -5.86
C THR A 14 1.93 -2.79 -7.00
N ASP A 15 1.57 -4.03 -6.74
CA ASP A 15 1.44 -5.08 -7.76
C ASP A 15 0.08 -5.03 -8.50
N SER A 16 -0.80 -4.10 -8.15
CA SER A 16 -2.13 -3.95 -8.75
C SER A 16 -2.19 -2.78 -9.73
N GLN A 17 -2.00 -3.08 -11.03
CA GLN A 17 -2.22 -2.10 -12.10
C GLN A 17 -3.66 -1.55 -12.09
N ASN A 18 -4.63 -2.38 -11.71
CA ASN A 18 -6.02 -1.97 -11.57
C ASN A 18 -6.19 -0.88 -10.51
N ALA A 19 -5.50 -0.99 -9.37
CA ALA A 19 -5.56 0.03 -8.32
C ALA A 19 -5.04 1.38 -8.84
N ILE A 20 -3.89 1.38 -9.53
CA ILE A 20 -3.33 2.58 -10.16
C ILE A 20 -4.34 3.20 -11.14
N ASN A 21 -4.97 2.38 -11.98
CA ASN A 21 -5.94 2.85 -12.95
C ASN A 21 -7.17 3.50 -12.29
N LEU A 22 -7.72 2.89 -11.24
CA LEU A 22 -8.87 3.43 -10.51
C LEU A 22 -8.55 4.77 -9.84
N ILE A 23 -7.37 4.90 -9.22
CA ILE A 23 -6.95 6.14 -8.54
C ILE A 23 -6.69 7.26 -9.56
N SER A 24 -6.00 6.93 -10.66
CA SER A 24 -5.58 7.89 -11.67
C SER A 24 -6.79 8.46 -12.43
N HIS A 25 -7.68 7.60 -12.90
CA HIS A 25 -8.82 8.01 -13.72
C HIS A 25 -10.05 8.37 -12.88
N GLY A 26 -10.10 7.95 -11.61
CA GLY A 26 -11.30 8.02 -10.80
C GLY A 26 -12.32 6.94 -11.20
N VAL A 27 -13.46 6.97 -10.52
CA VAL A 27 -14.57 6.05 -10.75
C VAL A 27 -15.91 6.78 -10.69
N ILE A 28 -16.95 6.19 -11.26
CA ILE A 28 -18.31 6.72 -11.14
C ILE A 28 -18.82 6.63 -9.70
N PRO A 29 -19.76 7.49 -9.26
CA PRO A 29 -20.20 7.55 -7.86
C PRO A 29 -20.82 6.25 -7.31
N ILE A 30 -21.44 5.43 -8.17
CA ILE A 30 -22.05 4.16 -7.77
C ILE A 30 -21.04 2.99 -7.71
N HIS A 31 -19.79 3.23 -8.07
CA HIS A 31 -18.76 2.19 -8.06
C HIS A 31 -18.49 1.72 -6.61
N PRO A 32 -18.30 0.42 -6.36
CA PRO A 32 -18.09 -0.11 -5.00
C PRO A 32 -16.92 0.55 -4.23
N TYR A 33 -15.92 1.03 -4.97
CA TYR A 33 -14.73 1.69 -4.40
C TYR A 33 -14.74 3.22 -4.50
N ALA A 34 -15.87 3.86 -4.83
CA ALA A 34 -15.94 5.30 -5.04
C ALA A 34 -15.47 6.13 -3.84
N SER A 35 -15.90 5.75 -2.63
CA SER A 35 -15.49 6.41 -1.38
C SER A 35 -13.99 6.27 -1.14
N LEU A 36 -13.43 5.07 -1.33
CA LEU A 36 -12.01 4.80 -1.15
C LEU A 36 -11.15 5.58 -2.15
N VAL A 37 -11.54 5.58 -3.43
CA VAL A 37 -10.85 6.34 -4.48
C VAL A 37 -10.89 7.83 -4.19
N SER A 38 -12.02 8.38 -3.73
CA SER A 38 -12.12 9.79 -3.31
C SER A 38 -11.15 10.11 -2.19
N ALA A 39 -11.14 9.30 -1.12
CA ALA A 39 -10.25 9.51 0.02
C ALA A 39 -8.76 9.46 -0.37
N ILE A 40 -8.37 8.55 -1.28
CA ILE A 40 -7.00 8.50 -1.80
C ILE A 40 -6.68 9.77 -2.60
N LYS A 41 -7.59 10.25 -3.45
CA LYS A 41 -7.37 11.47 -4.24
C LYS A 41 -7.30 12.73 -3.37
N GLU A 42 -8.11 12.82 -2.30
CA GLU A 42 -8.02 13.88 -1.30
C GLU A 42 -6.67 13.88 -0.58
N LEU A 43 -6.16 12.70 -0.23
CA LEU A 43 -4.84 12.54 0.37
C LEU A 43 -3.73 12.90 -0.63
N TRP A 44 -3.88 12.50 -1.89
CA TRP A 44 -2.94 12.81 -2.96
C TRP A 44 -2.89 14.31 -3.29
N ALA A 45 -4.01 15.01 -3.23
CA ALA A 45 -4.11 16.45 -3.53
C ALA A 45 -3.44 17.38 -2.50
N ARG A 46 -2.83 16.84 -1.43
CA ARG A 46 -2.05 17.63 -0.47
C ARG A 46 -0.74 18.14 -1.10
N ASP A 47 -0.06 19.03 -0.41
CA ASP A 47 1.21 19.62 -0.86
C ASP A 47 2.41 18.66 -0.65
N TRP A 48 2.43 17.56 -1.41
CA TRP A 48 3.50 16.58 -1.51
C TRP A 48 3.57 15.98 -2.91
N ASP A 49 4.73 15.43 -3.25
CA ASP A 49 5.00 14.72 -4.48
C ASP A 49 4.81 13.21 -4.25
N ILE A 50 3.78 12.63 -4.87
CA ILE A 50 3.53 11.20 -4.87
C ILE A 50 3.65 10.65 -6.29
N ARG A 51 4.41 9.56 -6.43
CA ARG A 51 4.44 8.76 -7.65
C ARG A 51 3.95 7.35 -7.37
N PHE A 52 2.97 6.89 -8.16
CA PHE A 52 2.49 5.50 -8.11
C PHE A 52 3.24 4.67 -9.16
N MET A 53 3.78 3.52 -8.73
CA MET A 53 4.55 2.62 -9.58
C MET A 53 3.98 1.21 -9.51
N HIS A 54 3.78 0.60 -10.68
CA HIS A 54 3.46 -0.82 -10.76
C HIS A 54 4.74 -1.63 -10.61
N VAL A 55 4.72 -2.65 -9.75
CA VAL A 55 5.83 -3.58 -9.57
C VAL A 55 5.36 -5.01 -9.77
N HIS A 56 6.30 -5.93 -10.02
CA HIS A 56 5.98 -7.36 -10.04
C HIS A 56 5.56 -7.83 -8.65
N ARG A 57 4.64 -8.81 -8.60
CA ARG A 57 4.13 -9.38 -7.35
C ARG A 57 5.25 -9.91 -6.45
N GLU A 58 6.28 -10.52 -7.04
CA GLU A 58 7.44 -11.03 -6.31
C GLU A 58 8.20 -9.90 -5.59
N ALA A 59 8.29 -8.71 -6.19
CA ALA A 59 8.90 -7.54 -5.58
C ALA A 59 8.02 -6.94 -4.46
N ASN A 60 6.69 -7.12 -4.53
CA ASN A 60 5.74 -6.64 -3.52
C ASN A 60 5.43 -7.66 -2.40
N CYS A 61 6.27 -8.69 -2.24
CA CYS A 61 6.00 -9.84 -1.38
C CYS A 61 5.86 -9.50 0.12
N VAL A 62 6.55 -8.44 0.59
CA VAL A 62 6.39 -7.94 1.96
C VAL A 62 4.98 -7.41 2.20
N ALA A 63 4.46 -6.56 1.31
CA ALA A 63 3.11 -6.02 1.41
C ALA A 63 2.06 -7.14 1.26
N GLU A 64 2.28 -8.10 0.36
CA GLU A 64 1.42 -9.28 0.22
C GLU A 64 1.38 -10.10 1.51
N SER A 65 2.52 -10.24 2.20
CA SER A 65 2.59 -11.00 3.46
C SER A 65 1.87 -10.31 4.61
N PHE A 66 1.96 -8.99 4.69
CA PHE A 66 1.11 -8.22 5.62
C PHE A 66 -0.37 -8.35 5.27
N ALA A 67 -0.75 -8.36 3.99
CA ALA A 67 -2.14 -8.57 3.59
C ALA A 67 -2.66 -9.96 4.01
N LYS A 68 -1.84 -11.01 3.88
CA LYS A 68 -2.17 -12.37 4.36
C LYS A 68 -2.29 -12.44 5.88
N LEU A 69 -1.34 -11.85 6.61
CA LEU A 69 -1.39 -11.76 8.07
C LEU A 69 -2.67 -11.05 8.54
N GLY A 70 -2.98 -9.90 7.94
CA GLY A 70 -4.19 -9.14 8.26
C GLY A 70 -5.46 -9.90 7.94
N HIS A 71 -5.51 -10.64 6.82
CA HIS A 71 -6.66 -11.46 6.46
C HIS A 71 -6.94 -12.59 7.46
N SER A 72 -5.89 -13.15 8.06
CA SER A 72 -6.01 -14.17 9.11
C SER A 72 -6.16 -13.59 10.52
N CYS A 73 -6.06 -12.27 10.69
CA CYS A 73 -6.20 -11.61 11.98
C CYS A 73 -7.68 -11.56 12.39
N LEU A 74 -7.99 -12.04 13.60
CA LEU A 74 -9.34 -12.03 14.16
C LEU A 74 -9.67 -10.73 14.90
N GLU A 75 -8.66 -9.88 15.13
CA GLU A 75 -8.79 -8.58 15.79
C GLU A 75 -8.92 -7.45 14.76
N GLU A 76 -9.38 -6.27 15.18
CA GLU A 76 -9.57 -5.11 14.29
C GLU A 76 -8.27 -4.59 13.66
N GLY A 77 -7.12 -4.92 14.24
CA GLY A 77 -5.80 -4.61 13.70
C GLY A 77 -4.69 -4.82 14.72
N GLN A 78 -3.46 -4.94 14.23
CA GLN A 78 -2.28 -5.13 15.06
C GLN A 78 -1.19 -4.14 14.67
N ASN A 79 -0.64 -3.43 15.67
CA ASN A 79 0.53 -2.58 15.49
C ASN A 79 1.80 -3.39 15.78
N PHE A 80 2.74 -3.36 14.85
CA PHE A 80 4.03 -4.02 14.98
C PHE A 80 5.11 -2.97 15.30
N MET A 81 5.71 -3.08 16.48
CA MET A 81 6.89 -2.26 16.84
C MET A 81 8.18 -2.85 16.26
N GLU A 82 8.17 -4.16 15.99
CA GLU A 82 9.23 -4.90 15.32
C GLU A 82 8.62 -5.68 14.14
N PRO A 83 9.37 -5.91 13.04
CA PRO A 83 8.85 -6.64 11.90
C PRO A 83 8.40 -8.05 12.31
N PRO A 84 7.22 -8.53 11.87
CA PRO A 84 6.82 -9.92 12.08
C PRO A 84 7.85 -10.89 11.50
N GLU A 85 8.02 -12.06 12.13
CA GLU A 85 9.02 -13.06 11.72
C GLU A 85 8.89 -13.47 10.24
N VAL A 86 7.65 -13.58 9.74
CA VAL A 86 7.40 -13.89 8.32
C VAL A 86 7.95 -12.80 7.38
N VAL A 87 7.92 -11.53 7.80
CA VAL A 87 8.47 -10.41 7.02
C VAL A 87 10.00 -10.41 7.08
N VAL A 88 10.59 -10.67 8.25
CA VAL A 88 12.05 -10.81 8.39
C VAL A 88 12.58 -11.91 7.47
N THR A 89 11.90 -13.06 7.45
CA THR A 89 12.26 -14.20 6.61
C THR A 89 12.28 -13.83 5.13
N ILE A 90 11.25 -13.12 4.66
CA ILE A 90 11.14 -12.69 3.27
C ILE A 90 12.25 -11.70 2.91
N LEU A 91 12.52 -10.71 3.76
CA LEU A 91 13.58 -9.75 3.54
C LEU A 91 14.96 -10.42 3.44
N HIS A 92 15.22 -11.43 4.28
CA HIS A 92 16.46 -12.20 4.17
C HIS A 92 16.57 -12.96 2.85
N MET A 93 15.48 -13.55 2.34
CA MET A 93 15.49 -14.22 1.04
C MET A 93 15.81 -13.23 -0.09
N MET A 94 15.19 -12.04 -0.07
CA MET A 94 15.40 -11.02 -1.11
C MET A 94 16.80 -10.41 -1.12
N LEU A 95 17.52 -10.40 0.01
CA LEU A 95 18.86 -9.82 0.13
C LEU A 95 19.98 -10.83 -0.20
N MET A 96 19.64 -12.10 -0.41
CA MET A 96 20.59 -13.17 -0.77
C MET A 96 20.59 -13.50 -2.27
N ASP A 97 19.69 -12.90 -3.05
CA ASP A 97 19.60 -12.97 -4.52
C ASP A 97 20.28 -11.78 -5.20
#